data_AF-F9YRG7-F1
#
_entry.id   AF-F9YRG7-F1
#
_cell.length_a   1.000
_cell.length_b   1.000
_cell.length_c   1.000
_cell.angle_alpha   90.00
_cell.angle_beta   90.00
_cell.angle_gamma   90.00
#
_symmetry.space_group_name_H-M   'P 1'
#
loop_
_entity.id
_entity.type
_entity.pdbx_description
1 polymer ?
#
loop_
_entity_poly.entity_id
_entity_poly.type
_entity_poly.pdbx_seq_one_letter_code
_entity_poly.pdbx_strand_id
1 'polypeptide(L)'
;MKRFLIGFSCAVILLVVFQIIINKKQTQETIIANSALIQTQIENVSKLIVTEGHFAEVISYKESKKYFMDIFSFEKDILVVVNADVTVGYDLSKITYELDEQNKRVIIKSIPEVEIKVYPDLQYFDVSRSEMNPFKAEDVSKIRKKVDEQLRKKIEATTLKTNAKNRLISELSNILILTKSLGWTLEYNNTPIESVTDWNLKG
;
A
#
# COMPACT_ATOMS: atom_id res chain seq x y z
N MET A 1 64.41 18.39 31.83
CA MET A 1 63.78 17.64 30.71
C MET A 1 62.57 16.81 31.14
N LYS A 2 62.65 15.93 32.16
CA LYS A 2 61.52 15.08 32.60
C LYS A 2 60.24 15.85 32.99
N ARG A 3 60.36 16.99 33.68
CA ARG A 3 59.21 17.85 34.08
C ARG A 3 58.50 18.52 32.89
N PHE A 4 59.21 18.80 31.81
CA PHE A 4 58.67 19.43 30.60
C PHE A 4 57.91 18.39 29.74
N LEU A 5 58.44 17.16 29.67
CA LEU A 5 57.78 16.02 29.02
C LEU A 5 56.46 15.63 29.70
N ILE A 6 56.40 15.69 31.04
CA ILE A 6 55.18 15.39 31.80
C ILE A 6 54.09 16.45 31.51
N GLY A 7 54.46 17.74 31.49
CA GLY A 7 53.52 18.81 31.15
C GLY A 7 52.98 18.70 29.72
N PHE A 8 53.86 18.39 28.76
CA PHE A 8 53.47 18.17 27.36
C PHE A 8 52.53 16.96 27.20
N SER A 9 52.84 15.83 27.85
CA SER A 9 52.00 14.64 27.81
C SER A 9 50.61 14.89 28.43
N CYS A 10 50.54 15.65 29.52
CA CYS A 10 49.27 16.03 30.15
C CYS A 10 48.42 16.93 29.24
N ALA A 11 49.04 17.88 28.53
CA ALA A 11 48.36 18.75 27.57
C ALA A 11 47.80 17.96 26.36
N VAL A 12 48.54 16.97 25.85
CA VAL A 12 48.07 16.08 24.78
C VAL A 12 46.87 15.25 25.24
N ILE A 13 46.91 14.70 26.45
CA ILE A 13 45.77 13.93 27.01
C ILE A 13 44.53 14.82 27.15
N LEU A 14 44.68 16.05 27.66
CA LEU A 14 43.56 17.00 27.76
C LEU A 14 42.97 17.36 26.39
N LEU A 15 43.81 17.57 25.38
CA LEU A 15 43.35 17.83 24.01
C LEU A 15 42.59 16.63 23.42
N VAL A 16 43.08 15.41 23.62
CA VAL A 16 42.42 14.18 23.15
C VAL A 16 41.07 13.99 23.85
N VAL A 17 41.01 14.17 25.17
CA VAL A 17 39.76 14.06 25.94
C VAL A 17 38.75 15.11 25.47
N PHE A 18 39.20 16.36 25.25
CA PHE A 18 38.37 17.44 24.74
C PHE A 18 37.81 17.14 23.35
N GLN A 19 38.63 16.63 22.42
CA GLN A 19 38.18 16.19 21.11
C GLN A 19 37.15 15.06 21.18
N ILE A 20 37.33 14.07 22.06
CA ILE A 20 36.37 12.98 22.24
C ILE A 20 35.01 13.52 22.71
N ILE A 21 34.99 14.49 23.64
CA ILE A 21 33.75 15.08 24.14
C ILE A 21 33.02 15.87 23.04
N ILE A 22 33.75 16.68 22.26
CA ILE A 22 33.17 17.45 21.16
C ILE A 22 32.60 16.51 20.09
N ASN A 23 33.37 15.51 19.66
CA ASN A 23 32.93 14.55 18.65
C ASN A 23 31.68 13.78 19.11
N LYS A 24 31.60 13.40 20.39
CA LYS A 24 30.40 12.77 20.94
C LYS A 24 29.17 13.68 20.84
N LYS A 25 29.29 14.96 21.20
CA LYS A 25 28.17 15.93 21.09
C LYS A 25 27.72 16.12 19.64
N GLN A 26 28.66 16.36 18.73
CA GLN A 26 28.36 16.51 17.30
C GLN A 26 27.70 15.25 16.70
N THR A 27 28.15 14.06 17.13
CA THR A 27 27.55 12.79 16.68
C THR A 27 26.10 12.68 17.15
N GLN A 28 25.80 13.05 18.40
CA GLN A 28 24.43 13.03 18.93
C GLN A 28 23.53 14.04 18.21
N GLU A 29 24.00 15.27 18.00
CA GLU A 29 23.25 16.28 17.23
C GLU A 29 22.96 15.82 15.80
N THR A 30 23.93 15.16 15.15
CA THR A 30 23.74 14.59 13.81
C THR A 30 22.73 13.45 13.81
N ILE A 31 22.73 12.57 14.82
CA ILE A 31 21.76 11.48 14.94
C ILE A 31 20.35 12.03 15.08
N ILE A 32 20.15 13.02 15.96
CA ILE A 32 18.86 13.69 16.16
C ILE A 32 18.37 14.34 14.87
N ALA A 33 19.25 15.08 14.19
CA ALA A 33 18.91 15.74 12.92
C ALA A 33 18.53 14.71 11.84
N ASN A 34 19.30 13.64 11.67
CA ASN A 34 19.03 12.60 10.69
C ASN A 34 17.74 11.83 11.01
N SER A 35 17.50 11.52 12.28
CA SER A 35 16.27 10.88 12.77
C SER A 35 15.03 11.72 12.40
N ALA A 36 15.08 13.02 12.67
CA ALA A 36 14.01 13.95 12.31
C ALA A 36 13.76 14.05 10.79
N LEU A 37 14.83 14.05 9.99
CA LEU A 37 14.72 14.05 8.52
C LEU A 37 14.08 12.75 8.00
N ILE A 38 14.49 11.60 8.54
CA ILE A 38 13.92 10.30 8.17
C ILE A 38 12.44 10.26 8.55
N GLN A 39 12.09 10.67 9.77
CA GLN A 39 10.69 10.75 10.21
C GLN A 39 9.87 11.63 9.27
N THR A 40 10.36 12.84 8.96
CA THR A 40 9.69 13.76 8.04
C THR A 40 9.51 13.13 6.65
N GLN A 41 10.49 12.38 6.17
CA GLN A 41 10.38 11.68 4.89
C GLN A 41 9.32 10.58 4.91
N ILE A 42 9.23 9.81 6.00
CA ILE A 42 8.21 8.78 6.18
C ILE A 42 6.81 9.42 6.25
N GLU A 43 6.68 10.54 6.96
CA GLU A 43 5.45 11.33 7.01
C GLU A 43 5.10 11.92 5.62
N ASN A 44 6.07 12.38 4.84
CA ASN A 44 5.79 12.90 3.49
C ASN A 44 5.31 11.84 2.51
N VAL A 45 5.71 10.58 2.70
CA VAL A 45 5.17 9.46 1.91
C VAL A 45 3.84 8.94 2.46
N SER A 46 3.28 9.50 3.53
CA SER A 46 2.02 9.09 4.19
C SER A 46 0.74 9.42 3.39
N LYS A 47 0.80 9.29 2.06
CA LYS A 47 -0.30 9.58 1.14
C LYS A 47 -0.98 8.29 0.67
N LEU A 48 -2.24 8.43 0.24
CA LEU A 48 -2.93 7.36 -0.47
C LEU A 48 -2.40 7.27 -1.91
N ILE A 49 -1.76 6.15 -2.24
CA ILE A 49 -1.30 5.87 -3.61
C ILE A 49 -2.39 5.07 -4.30
N VAL A 50 -2.95 5.61 -5.38
CA VAL A 50 -4.07 4.97 -6.10
C VAL A 50 -3.68 4.73 -7.55
N THR A 51 -4.08 3.57 -8.07
CA THR A 51 -4.22 3.32 -9.51
C THR A 51 -5.70 3.19 -9.81
N GLU A 52 -6.15 3.92 -10.81
CA GLU A 52 -7.56 3.97 -11.21
C GLU A 52 -7.78 3.13 -12.46
N GLY A 53 -8.98 2.56 -12.58
CA GLY A 53 -9.43 1.85 -13.77
C GLY A 53 -10.92 2.06 -13.97
N HIS A 54 -11.34 2.01 -15.24
CA HIS A 54 -12.74 2.16 -15.62
C HIS A 54 -13.19 0.88 -16.34
N PHE A 55 -14.34 0.35 -15.93
CA PHE A 55 -14.94 -0.84 -16.52
C PHE A 55 -16.33 -0.48 -17.05
N ALA A 56 -16.54 -0.68 -18.34
CA ALA A 56 -17.83 -0.52 -18.98
C ALA A 56 -18.20 -1.82 -19.69
N GLU A 57 -19.27 -2.48 -19.27
CA GLU A 57 -19.73 -3.71 -19.91
C GLU A 57 -21.24 -3.91 -19.80
N VAL A 58 -21.79 -4.76 -20.68
CA VAL A 58 -23.18 -5.20 -20.61
C VAL A 58 -23.21 -6.67 -20.19
N ILE A 59 -23.86 -6.95 -19.06
CA ILE A 59 -24.00 -8.29 -18.51
C ILE A 59 -25.46 -8.74 -18.68
N SER A 60 -25.66 -9.92 -19.27
CA SER A 60 -26.98 -10.57 -19.29
C SER A 60 -27.16 -11.45 -18.05
N TYR A 61 -28.25 -11.21 -17.33
CA TYR A 61 -28.73 -12.04 -16.23
C TYR A 61 -29.94 -12.82 -16.70
N LYS A 62 -29.80 -14.15 -16.74
CA LYS A 62 -30.87 -15.08 -17.10
C LYS A 62 -31.26 -15.93 -15.91
N GLU A 63 -32.54 -15.98 -15.59
CA GLU A 63 -33.12 -16.84 -14.56
C GLU A 63 -34.35 -17.57 -15.11
N SER A 64 -34.32 -18.90 -15.10
CA SER A 64 -35.49 -19.72 -15.42
C SER A 64 -36.19 -20.12 -14.14
N LYS A 65 -37.52 -19.99 -14.13
CA LYS A 65 -38.37 -20.49 -13.05
C LYS A 65 -39.30 -21.57 -13.59
N LYS A 66 -39.23 -22.75 -12.97
CA LYS A 66 -40.07 -23.90 -13.31
C LYS A 66 -41.40 -23.86 -12.56
N TYR A 67 -42.45 -24.36 -13.22
CA TYR A 67 -43.83 -24.40 -12.74
C TYR A 67 -44.46 -25.75 -13.09
N PHE A 68 -45.47 -26.16 -12.30
CA PHE A 68 -46.21 -27.43 -12.42
C PHE A 68 -45.29 -28.66 -12.51
N MET A 69 -44.70 -29.08 -11.38
CA MET A 69 -43.88 -30.31 -11.30
C MET A 69 -42.80 -30.37 -12.40
N ASP A 70 -42.17 -29.23 -12.69
CA ASP A 70 -41.14 -29.02 -13.72
C ASP A 70 -41.57 -29.14 -15.19
N ILE A 71 -42.88 -29.15 -15.50
CA ILE A 71 -43.41 -29.29 -16.86
C ILE A 71 -43.28 -27.98 -17.68
N PHE A 72 -43.40 -26.82 -17.03
CA PHE A 72 -43.29 -25.51 -17.68
C PHE A 72 -42.14 -24.70 -17.10
N SER A 73 -41.46 -23.90 -17.95
CA SER A 73 -40.39 -22.99 -17.55
C SER A 73 -40.63 -21.60 -18.14
N PHE A 74 -40.48 -20.57 -17.33
CA PHE A 74 -40.52 -19.18 -17.77
C PHE A 74 -39.18 -18.51 -17.49
N GLU A 75 -38.57 -18.00 -18.56
CA GLU A 75 -37.30 -17.30 -18.50
C GLU A 75 -37.50 -15.81 -18.22
N LYS A 76 -36.57 -15.27 -17.42
CA LYS A 76 -36.35 -13.87 -17.18
C LYS A 76 -34.97 -13.53 -17.70
N ASP A 77 -34.87 -12.49 -18.52
CA ASP A 77 -33.62 -12.03 -19.14
C ASP A 77 -33.51 -10.53 -18.94
N ILE A 78 -32.47 -10.12 -18.24
CA ILE A 78 -32.23 -8.74 -17.83
C ILE A 78 -30.84 -8.37 -18.34
N LEU A 79 -30.79 -7.32 -19.16
CA LEU A 79 -29.54 -6.69 -19.55
C LEU A 79 -29.17 -5.65 -18.50
N VAL A 80 -27.92 -5.71 -18.05
CA VAL A 80 -27.39 -4.83 -17.02
C VAL A 80 -26.22 -4.10 -17.64
N VAL A 81 -26.38 -2.79 -17.86
CA VAL A 81 -25.26 -1.93 -18.27
C VAL A 81 -24.52 -1.56 -16.98
N VAL A 82 -23.24 -1.92 -16.93
CA VAL A 82 -22.35 -1.72 -15.79
C VAL A 82 -21.29 -0.72 -16.19
N ASN A 83 -21.26 0.41 -15.49
CA ASN A 83 -20.15 1.35 -15.52
C ASN A 83 -19.53 1.39 -14.13
N ALA A 84 -18.26 1.05 -13.98
CA ALA A 84 -17.63 0.99 -12.67
C ALA A 84 -16.27 1.68 -12.67
N ASP A 85 -16.11 2.61 -11.74
CA ASP A 85 -14.81 3.17 -11.40
C ASP A 85 -14.16 2.31 -10.32
N VAL A 86 -12.90 1.97 -10.52
CA VAL A 86 -12.14 1.10 -9.63
C VAL A 86 -10.89 1.82 -9.18
N THR A 87 -10.66 1.83 -7.87
CA THR A 87 -9.42 2.34 -7.28
C THR A 87 -8.71 1.18 -6.57
N VAL A 88 -7.47 0.92 -6.97
CA VAL A 88 -6.57 -0.05 -6.32
C VAL A 88 -5.39 0.72 -5.75
N GLY A 89 -5.20 0.67 -4.43
CA GLY A 89 -4.23 1.53 -3.79
C GLY A 89 -3.74 1.08 -2.42
N TYR A 90 -2.76 1.81 -1.90
CA TYR A 90 -2.18 1.62 -0.57
C TYR A 90 -2.25 2.92 0.21
N ASP A 91 -2.69 2.85 1.45
CA ASP A 91 -2.77 3.98 2.36
C ASP A 91 -1.51 4.03 3.23
N LEU A 92 -0.48 4.72 2.75
CA LEU A 92 0.83 4.73 3.43
C LEU A 92 0.81 5.43 4.78
N SER A 93 -0.25 6.18 5.10
CA SER A 93 -0.45 6.71 6.47
C SER A 93 -0.57 5.62 7.52
N LYS A 94 -0.88 4.38 7.11
CA LYS A 94 -0.97 3.19 7.98
C LYS A 94 0.36 2.43 8.09
N ILE A 95 1.47 2.94 7.54
CA ILE A 95 2.79 2.37 7.79
C ILE A 95 3.12 2.55 9.27
N THR A 96 3.59 1.48 9.90
CA THR A 96 4.13 1.54 11.26
C THR A 96 5.63 1.32 11.20
N TYR A 97 6.39 2.10 11.96
CA TYR A 97 7.85 2.06 11.96
C TYR A 97 8.43 2.35 13.36
N GLU A 98 9.70 2.02 13.53
CA GLU A 98 10.50 2.31 14.72
C GLU A 98 11.85 2.87 14.29
N LEU A 99 12.34 3.87 15.01
CA LEU A 99 13.68 4.43 14.81
C LEU A 99 14.59 3.96 15.96
N ASP A 100 15.60 3.17 15.61
CA ASP A 100 16.66 2.74 16.52
C ASP A 100 17.87 3.66 16.30
N GLU A 101 17.87 4.80 17.00
CA GLU A 101 18.91 5.83 16.88
C GLU A 101 20.29 5.32 17.33
N GLN A 102 20.32 4.38 18.29
CA GLN A 102 21.56 3.82 18.82
C GLN A 102 22.31 3.00 17.77
N ASN A 103 21.57 2.21 17.01
CA ASN A 103 22.14 1.38 15.94
C ASN A 103 21.99 2.02 14.55
N LYS A 104 21.41 3.23 14.46
CA LYS A 104 21.11 3.95 13.21
C LYS A 104 20.25 3.12 12.24
N ARG A 105 19.12 2.60 12.73
CA ARG A 105 18.22 1.75 11.95
C ARG A 105 16.80 2.31 11.90
N VAL A 106 16.17 2.14 10.75
CA VAL A 106 14.76 2.41 10.51
C VAL A 106 14.09 1.07 10.30
N ILE A 107 13.19 0.69 11.19
CA ILE A 107 12.55 -0.62 11.17
C ILE A 107 11.09 -0.42 10.79
N ILE A 108 10.72 -0.74 9.55
CA ILE A 108 9.33 -0.78 9.13
C ILE A 108 8.69 -2.04 9.71
N LYS A 109 7.68 -1.85 10.56
CA LYS A 109 6.95 -2.93 11.26
C LYS A 109 5.80 -3.46 10.42
N SER A 110 5.05 -2.58 9.76
CA SER A 110 3.98 -2.98 8.86
C SER A 110 3.84 -2.03 7.68
N ILE A 111 3.47 -2.61 6.54
CA ILE A 111 3.03 -1.90 5.35
C ILE A 111 1.55 -2.25 5.17
N PRO A 112 0.68 -1.29 4.84
CA PRO A 112 -0.73 -1.55 4.59
C PRO A 112 -0.94 -2.59 3.48
N GLU A 113 -2.01 -3.36 3.58
CA GLU A 113 -2.48 -4.21 2.48
C GLU A 113 -3.12 -3.36 1.37
N VAL A 114 -3.22 -3.96 0.18
CA VAL A 114 -3.87 -3.30 -0.97
C VAL A 114 -5.36 -3.13 -0.70
N GLU A 115 -5.84 -1.91 -0.88
CA GLU A 115 -7.26 -1.56 -0.80
C GLU A 115 -7.84 -1.50 -2.22
N ILE A 116 -8.94 -2.22 -2.45
CA ILE A 116 -9.68 -2.22 -3.72
C ILE A 116 -11.07 -1.65 -3.44
N LYS A 117 -11.39 -0.50 -4.03
CA LYS A 117 -12.74 0.07 -4.02
C LYS A 117 -13.30 0.03 -5.42
N VAL A 118 -14.57 -0.34 -5.51
CA VAL A 118 -15.33 -0.44 -6.74
C VAL A 118 -16.57 0.41 -6.56
N TYR A 119 -16.81 1.31 -7.51
CA TYR A 119 -17.92 2.24 -7.52
C TYR A 119 -18.78 1.95 -8.77
N PRO A 120 -19.67 0.94 -8.71
CA PRO A 120 -20.48 0.56 -9.85
C PRO A 120 -21.76 1.41 -9.94
N ASP A 121 -22.04 1.89 -11.15
CA ASP A 121 -23.31 2.40 -11.62
C ASP A 121 -23.99 1.34 -12.51
N LEU A 122 -25.21 0.96 -12.15
CA LEU A 122 -25.93 -0.17 -12.73
C LEU A 122 -27.25 0.32 -13.34
N GLN A 123 -27.43 0.06 -14.63
CA GLN A 123 -28.69 0.32 -15.33
C GLN A 123 -29.30 -1.00 -15.78
N TYR A 124 -30.58 -1.21 -15.43
CA TYR A 124 -31.28 -2.47 -15.64
C TYR A 124 -32.30 -2.32 -16.75
N PHE A 125 -32.27 -3.25 -17.70
CA PHE A 125 -33.19 -3.32 -18.83
C PHE A 125 -33.79 -4.72 -18.86
N ASP A 126 -35.09 -4.82 -18.55
CA ASP A 126 -35.83 -6.08 -18.73
C ASP A 126 -36.08 -6.29 -20.22
N VAL A 127 -35.44 -7.30 -20.79
CA VAL A 127 -35.64 -7.69 -22.19
C VAL A 127 -36.60 -8.87 -22.31
N SER A 128 -36.96 -9.49 -21.18
CA SER A 128 -37.97 -10.54 -21.15
C SER A 128 -39.37 -9.94 -21.16
N ARG A 129 -40.24 -10.47 -22.02
CA ARG A 129 -41.67 -10.11 -22.07
C ARG A 129 -42.54 -11.04 -21.22
N SER A 130 -41.94 -11.71 -20.22
CA SER A 130 -42.58 -12.79 -19.47
C SER A 130 -43.39 -12.23 -18.29
N GLU A 131 -44.71 -12.16 -18.44
CA GLU A 131 -45.61 -11.76 -17.35
C GLU A 131 -45.59 -12.76 -16.18
N MET A 132 -45.22 -14.02 -16.43
CA MET A 132 -45.19 -15.11 -15.46
C MET A 132 -43.90 -15.13 -14.60
N ASN A 133 -42.85 -14.40 -15.00
CA ASN A 133 -41.61 -14.25 -14.24
C ASN A 133 -41.05 -12.81 -14.33
N PRO A 134 -41.74 -11.81 -13.78
CA PRO A 134 -41.35 -10.40 -13.91
C PRO A 134 -40.09 -10.08 -13.09
N PHE A 135 -39.42 -8.99 -13.45
CA PHE A 135 -38.34 -8.40 -12.65
C PHE A 135 -38.85 -7.93 -11.28
N LYS A 136 -38.13 -8.33 -10.22
CA LYS A 136 -38.48 -8.01 -8.83
C LYS A 136 -37.32 -7.34 -8.11
N ALA A 137 -37.62 -6.62 -7.02
CA ALA A 137 -36.62 -5.99 -6.17
C ALA A 137 -35.55 -6.98 -5.62
N GLU A 138 -35.95 -8.24 -5.38
CA GLU A 138 -35.04 -9.32 -4.95
C GLU A 138 -33.95 -9.62 -6.01
N ASP A 139 -34.28 -9.46 -7.30
CA ASP A 139 -33.36 -9.72 -8.40
C ASP A 139 -32.24 -8.66 -8.47
N VAL A 140 -32.51 -7.42 -8.07
CA VAL A 140 -31.51 -6.35 -7.98
C VAL A 140 -30.33 -6.78 -7.11
N SER A 141 -30.63 -7.37 -5.95
CA SER A 141 -29.61 -7.84 -5.00
C SER A 141 -28.81 -9.02 -5.56
N LYS A 142 -29.46 -9.95 -6.27
CA LYS A 142 -28.80 -11.09 -6.93
C LYS A 142 -27.88 -10.63 -8.06
N ILE A 143 -28.37 -9.73 -8.91
CA ILE A 143 -27.63 -9.16 -10.03
C ILE A 143 -26.42 -8.40 -9.51
N ARG A 144 -26.59 -7.53 -8.50
CA ARG A 144 -25.49 -6.76 -7.93
C ARG A 144 -24.36 -7.66 -7.42
N LYS A 145 -24.69 -8.73 -6.69
CA LYS A 145 -23.68 -9.71 -6.24
C LYS A 145 -22.93 -10.34 -7.42
N LYS A 146 -23.65 -10.75 -8.47
CA LYS A 146 -23.04 -11.34 -9.67
C LYS A 146 -22.11 -10.35 -10.40
N VAL A 147 -22.53 -9.10 -10.53
CA VAL A 147 -21.73 -8.02 -11.13
C VAL A 147 -20.47 -7.78 -10.29
N ASP A 148 -20.60 -7.65 -8.97
CA ASP A 148 -19.47 -7.43 -8.06
C ASP A 148 -18.45 -8.58 -8.14
N GLU A 149 -18.91 -9.83 -8.20
CA GLU A 149 -18.04 -11.00 -8.39
C GLU A 149 -17.31 -10.99 -9.74
N GLN A 150 -17.99 -10.63 -10.82
CA GLN A 150 -17.39 -10.55 -12.16
C GLN A 150 -16.38 -9.41 -12.26
N LEU A 151 -16.71 -8.22 -11.73
CA LEU A 151 -15.81 -7.07 -11.67
C LEU A 151 -14.56 -7.42 -10.86
N ARG A 152 -14.70 -8.04 -9.68
CA ARG A 152 -13.55 -8.48 -8.88
C ARG A 152 -12.64 -9.43 -9.66
N LYS A 153 -13.18 -10.48 -10.27
CA LYS A 153 -12.39 -11.42 -11.10
C LYS A 153 -11.64 -10.71 -12.23
N LYS A 154 -12.26 -9.72 -12.86
CA LYS A 154 -11.62 -8.93 -13.92
C LYS A 154 -10.51 -8.04 -13.38
N ILE A 155 -10.76 -7.32 -12.26
CA ILE A 155 -9.76 -6.49 -11.61
C ILE A 155 -8.52 -7.32 -11.26
N GLU A 156 -8.72 -8.53 -10.74
CA GLU A 156 -7.62 -9.46 -10.44
C GLU A 156 -6.84 -9.92 -11.66
N ALA A 157 -7.48 -10.00 -12.82
CA ALA A 157 -6.83 -10.32 -14.09
C ALA A 157 -6.14 -9.11 -14.75
N THR A 158 -6.36 -7.89 -14.25
CA THR A 158 -5.73 -6.67 -14.80
C THR A 158 -4.38 -6.36 -14.16
N THR A 159 -3.66 -5.40 -14.76
CA THR A 159 -2.41 -4.87 -14.22
C THR A 159 -2.60 -3.86 -13.08
N LEU A 160 -3.84 -3.55 -12.67
CA LEU A 160 -4.11 -2.52 -11.65
C LEU A 160 -3.41 -2.83 -10.31
N LYS A 161 -3.46 -4.08 -9.85
CA LYS A 161 -2.75 -4.52 -8.62
C LYS A 161 -1.24 -4.36 -8.76
N THR A 162 -0.68 -4.84 -9.87
CA THR A 162 0.76 -4.74 -10.16
C THR A 162 1.23 -3.29 -10.24
N ASN A 163 0.46 -2.43 -10.89
CA ASN A 163 0.77 -1.00 -11.01
C ASN A 163 0.73 -0.30 -9.66
N ALA A 164 -0.28 -0.58 -8.83
CA ALA A 164 -0.36 -0.06 -7.47
C ALA A 164 0.84 -0.53 -6.62
N LYS A 165 1.23 -1.81 -6.73
CA LYS A 165 2.40 -2.37 -6.04
C LYS A 165 3.70 -1.69 -6.50
N ASN A 166 3.87 -1.48 -7.80
CA ASN A 166 5.05 -0.80 -8.34
C ASN A 166 5.14 0.66 -7.85
N ARG A 167 4.00 1.36 -7.78
CA ARG A 167 3.95 2.71 -7.21
C ARG A 167 4.31 2.70 -5.72
N LEU A 168 3.79 1.77 -4.94
CA LEU A 168 4.17 1.57 -3.54
C LEU A 168 5.69 1.38 -3.40
N ILE A 169 6.28 0.46 -4.17
CA ILE A 169 7.72 0.19 -4.15
C ILE A 169 8.52 1.45 -4.49
N SER A 170 8.07 2.24 -5.46
CA SER A 170 8.73 3.50 -5.82
C SER A 170 8.73 4.51 -4.66
N GLU A 171 7.63 4.62 -3.92
CA GLU A 171 7.53 5.53 -2.78
C GLU A 171 8.38 5.05 -1.59
N LEU A 172 8.38 3.74 -1.31
CA LEU A 172 9.25 3.13 -0.30
C LEU A 172 10.74 3.29 -0.66
N SER A 173 11.08 3.30 -1.95
CA SER A 173 12.45 3.51 -2.43
C SER A 173 12.97 4.90 -2.09
N ASN A 174 12.11 5.92 -2.00
CA ASN A 174 12.50 7.26 -1.56
C ASN A 174 12.96 7.25 -0.09
N ILE A 175 12.30 6.47 0.77
CA ILE A 175 12.72 6.28 2.17
C ILE A 175 14.08 5.58 2.21
N LEU A 176 14.26 4.52 1.43
CA LEU A 176 15.53 3.78 1.35
C LEU A 176 16.69 4.68 0.95
N ILE A 177 16.54 5.45 -0.13
CA ILE A 177 17.60 6.32 -0.66
C ILE A 177 18.00 7.36 0.39
N LEU A 178 17.04 8.02 1.03
CA LEU A 178 17.33 9.01 2.06
C LEU A 178 18.04 8.36 3.25
N THR A 179 17.47 7.27 3.78
CA THR A 179 18.01 6.54 4.95
C THR A 179 19.46 6.13 4.71
N LYS A 180 19.75 5.55 3.54
CA LYS A 180 21.10 5.14 3.14
C LYS A 180 22.05 6.32 2.98
N SER A 181 21.59 7.44 2.42
CA SER A 181 22.41 8.65 2.25
C SER A 181 22.85 9.26 3.59
N LEU A 182 22.06 9.06 4.65
CA LEU A 182 22.36 9.50 6.01
C LEU A 182 23.22 8.49 6.79
N GLY A 183 23.59 7.36 6.16
CA GLY A 183 24.36 6.29 6.79
C GLY A 183 23.56 5.42 7.76
N TRP A 184 22.23 5.38 7.60
CA TRP A 184 21.32 4.54 8.37
C TRP A 184 20.93 3.31 7.56
N THR A 185 20.50 2.26 8.25
CA THR A 185 20.01 1.01 7.64
C THR A 185 18.48 0.98 7.67
N LEU A 186 17.86 0.63 6.54
CA LEU A 186 16.42 0.34 6.48
C LEU A 186 16.18 -1.15 6.64
N GLU A 187 15.29 -1.56 7.53
CA GLU A 187 14.89 -2.94 7.75
C GLU A 187 13.38 -3.10 7.58
N TYR A 188 12.96 -4.22 7.00
CA TYR A 188 11.57 -4.66 6.94
C TYR A 188 11.53 -6.16 7.19
N ASN A 189 10.58 -6.65 8.01
CA ASN A 189 10.48 -8.07 8.39
C ASN A 189 11.80 -8.68 8.89
N ASN A 190 12.57 -7.93 9.70
CA ASN A 190 13.88 -8.34 10.21
C ASN A 190 14.95 -8.58 9.12
N THR A 191 14.72 -8.07 7.91
CA THR A 191 15.69 -8.13 6.80
C THR A 191 16.12 -6.72 6.40
N PRO A 192 17.43 -6.44 6.30
CA PRO A 192 17.92 -5.20 5.72
C PRO A 192 17.48 -5.08 4.25
N ILE A 193 17.05 -3.87 3.88
CA ILE A 193 16.69 -3.51 2.51
C ILE A 193 17.86 -2.72 1.93
N GLU A 194 18.58 -3.29 0.96
CA GLU A 194 19.74 -2.65 0.34
C GLU A 194 19.43 -2.05 -1.03
N SER A 195 18.38 -2.57 -1.67
CA SER A 195 17.95 -2.26 -3.04
C SER A 195 16.44 -2.37 -3.19
N VAL A 196 15.92 -1.84 -4.31
CA VAL A 196 14.50 -1.88 -4.66
C VAL A 196 13.98 -3.31 -4.83
N THR A 197 14.85 -4.26 -5.20
CA THR A 197 14.47 -5.66 -5.40
C THR A 197 14.28 -6.43 -4.10
N ASP A 198 14.74 -5.91 -2.96
CA ASP A 198 14.67 -6.59 -1.66
C ASP A 198 13.28 -6.49 -1.02
N TRP A 199 12.39 -5.66 -1.58
CA TRP A 199 10.99 -5.55 -1.17
C TRP A 199 10.21 -6.83 -1.48
N ASN A 200 10.26 -7.81 -0.58
CA ASN A 200 9.45 -9.02 -0.65
C ASN A 200 8.03 -8.78 -0.10
N LEU A 201 7.28 -7.89 -0.76
CA LEU A 201 5.89 -7.61 -0.43
C LEU A 201 5.01 -8.73 -0.95
N LYS A 202 4.25 -9.38 -0.05
CA LYS A 202 3.14 -10.27 -0.44
C LYS A 202 2.11 -9.45 -1.21
N GLY A 203 1.72 -9.95 -2.38
CA GLY A 203 0.76 -9.29 -3.30
C GLY A 203 -0.67 -9.66 -2.99
#